data_AF-X1GKQ4-F1
#
_entry.id   AF-X1GKQ4-F1
#
_cell.length_a   1.000
_cell.length_b   1.000
_cell.length_c   1.000
_cell.angle_alpha   90.00
_cell.angle_beta   90.00
_cell.angle_gamma   90.00
#
_symmetry.space_group_name_H-M   'P 1'
#
loop_
_entity.id
_entity.type
_entity.pdbx_description
1 polymer ?
#
loop_
_entity_poly.entity_id
_entity_poly.type
_entity_poly.pdbx_seq_one_letter_code
_entity_poly.pdbx_strand_id
1 'polypeptide(L)'
;HSTYRGIDIQVWMPDGTPYTAYFDGSWHMAADLSTLKAAIDDFLEPEPVGIPTTTTISAPETVGPGETFNIIGQLTRKDTGVAIPNMSINVSYNGKPLGSVLTDMQGVYTIPASIPTPGTYTLRAEFLGTAEYAASKSQADTMVTTPLMTAIKITGSIATGLALTMYGLRK
;
A
#
# COMPACT_ATOMS: atom_id res chain seq x y z
N HIS A 1 -1.93 17.96 -34.53
CA HIS A 1 -1.19 16.68 -34.41
C HIS A 1 -1.16 16.33 -32.93
N SER A 2 -1.73 15.20 -32.55
CA SER A 2 -1.76 14.67 -31.19
C SER A 2 -1.45 13.19 -31.25
N THR A 3 -0.84 12.61 -30.22
CA THR A 3 -0.57 11.16 -30.18
C THR A 3 -1.51 10.47 -29.19
N TYR A 4 -1.91 9.25 -29.50
CA TYR A 4 -2.69 8.39 -28.61
C TYR A 4 -2.19 6.95 -28.70
N ARG A 5 -1.75 6.39 -27.56
CA ARG A 5 -1.16 5.04 -27.47
C ARG A 5 -0.08 4.78 -28.54
N GLY A 6 0.73 5.80 -28.84
CA GLY A 6 1.81 5.72 -29.83
C GLY A 6 1.36 5.89 -31.29
N ILE A 7 0.07 6.07 -31.56
CA ILE A 7 -0.48 6.35 -32.89
C ILE A 7 -0.68 7.86 -33.06
N ASP A 8 -0.19 8.38 -34.18
CA ASP A 8 -0.39 9.77 -34.58
C ASP A 8 -1.85 10.02 -34.99
N ILE A 9 -2.48 10.99 -34.35
CA ILE A 9 -3.82 11.50 -34.64
C ILE A 9 -3.71 12.90 -35.23
N GLN A 10 -4.35 13.07 -36.38
CA GLN A 10 -4.42 14.34 -37.08
C GLN A 10 -5.86 14.84 -37.14
N VAL A 11 -6.01 16.16 -37.17
CA VAL A 11 -7.28 16.83 -37.47
C VAL A 11 -7.12 17.40 -38.87
N TRP A 12 -7.95 16.98 -39.82
CA TRP A 12 -7.94 17.52 -41.16
C TRP A 12 -9.00 18.63 -41.25
N MET A 13 -8.67 19.88 -41.62
CA MET A 13 -9.67 20.90 -41.97
C MET A 13 -9.20 21.99 -42.94
N PRO A 14 -10.16 22.51 -43.73
CA PRO A 14 -10.53 23.93 -43.61
C PRO A 14 -11.97 24.20 -43.10
N ASP A 15 -12.86 23.20 -42.98
CA ASP A 15 -14.31 23.41 -42.92
C ASP A 15 -15.14 22.56 -41.92
N GLY A 16 -14.52 21.79 -41.01
CA GLY A 16 -15.25 20.98 -40.02
C GLY A 16 -15.00 19.48 -40.10
N THR A 17 -13.89 19.08 -40.70
CA THR A 17 -13.60 17.73 -41.10
C THR A 17 -12.93 16.83 -40.04
N PRO A 18 -13.12 15.50 -40.14
CA PRO A 18 -12.97 14.55 -39.04
C PRO A 18 -11.52 14.34 -38.56
N TYR A 19 -11.39 13.76 -37.38
CA TYR A 19 -10.12 13.22 -36.87
C TYR A 19 -9.70 12.00 -37.70
N THR A 20 -8.41 11.87 -37.98
CA THR A 20 -7.85 10.73 -38.73
C THR A 20 -6.65 10.10 -38.01
N ALA A 21 -6.51 8.79 -38.20
CA ALA A 21 -5.34 8.01 -37.77
C ALA A 21 -5.06 6.88 -38.77
N TYR A 22 -3.80 6.47 -38.88
CA TYR A 22 -3.40 5.33 -39.72
C TYR A 22 -3.01 4.15 -38.82
N PHE A 23 -3.75 3.06 -38.91
CA PHE A 23 -3.51 1.81 -38.18
C PHE A 23 -4.11 0.62 -38.94
N ASP A 24 -3.67 -0.59 -38.62
CA ASP A 24 -4.04 -1.83 -39.36
C ASP A 24 -3.82 -1.78 -40.89
N GLY A 25 -2.84 -0.98 -41.34
CA GLY A 25 -2.58 -0.78 -42.76
C GLY A 25 -3.60 0.12 -43.49
N SER A 26 -4.54 0.77 -42.79
CA SER A 26 -5.58 1.60 -43.40
C SER A 26 -5.79 2.94 -42.68
N TRP A 27 -6.44 3.89 -43.37
CA TRP A 27 -6.82 5.17 -42.78
C TRP A 27 -8.20 5.07 -42.11
N HIS A 28 -8.27 5.45 -40.84
CA HIS A 28 -9.51 5.53 -40.07
C HIS A 28 -9.86 7.00 -39.82
N MET A 29 -11.15 7.33 -39.94
CA MET A 29 -11.66 8.71 -39.81
C MET A 29 -12.89 8.73 -38.89
N ALA A 30 -12.99 9.71 -38.00
CA ALA A 30 -14.17 9.89 -37.16
C ALA A 30 -14.47 11.37 -36.87
N ALA A 31 -15.75 11.73 -36.79
CA ALA A 31 -16.19 13.09 -36.52
C ALA A 31 -15.66 13.64 -35.17
N ASP A 32 -15.49 12.76 -34.18
CA ASP A 32 -15.02 13.11 -32.84
C ASP A 32 -13.82 12.28 -32.42
N LEU A 33 -12.93 12.90 -31.64
CA LEU A 33 -11.71 12.28 -31.12
C LEU A 33 -11.99 11.03 -30.28
N SER A 34 -13.13 10.98 -29.58
CA SER A 34 -13.52 9.83 -28.74
C SER A 34 -13.75 8.58 -29.57
N THR A 35 -14.44 8.72 -30.71
CA THR A 35 -14.76 7.60 -31.60
C THR A 35 -13.50 7.05 -32.27
N LEU A 36 -12.58 7.95 -32.68
CA LEU A 36 -11.29 7.52 -33.24
C LEU A 36 -10.41 6.82 -32.20
N LYS A 37 -10.39 7.30 -30.95
CA LYS A 37 -9.67 6.65 -29.84
C LYS A 37 -10.22 5.25 -29.54
N ALA A 38 -11.55 5.10 -29.53
CA ALA A 38 -12.16 3.79 -29.32
C ALA A 38 -11.79 2.78 -30.43
N ALA A 39 -11.71 3.23 -31.69
CA ALA A 39 -11.26 2.37 -32.80
C ALA A 39 -9.77 1.99 -32.68
N ILE A 40 -8.93 2.92 -32.19
CA ILE A 40 -7.52 2.63 -31.88
C ILE A 40 -7.41 1.63 -30.72
N ASP A 41 -8.25 1.77 -29.68
CA ASP A 41 -8.27 0.85 -28.54
C ASP A 41 -8.74 -0.55 -28.93
N ASP A 42 -9.71 -0.66 -29.85
CA ASP A 42 -10.17 -1.94 -30.41
C ASP A 42 -9.05 -2.61 -31.22
N PHE A 43 -8.34 -1.83 -32.06
CA PHE A 43 -7.23 -2.33 -32.88
C PHE A 43 -6.02 -2.77 -32.06
N LEU A 44 -5.62 -1.96 -31.08
CA LEU A 44 -4.46 -2.28 -30.22
C LEU A 44 -4.79 -3.34 -29.17
N GLU A 45 -6.03 -3.84 -29.16
CA GLU A 45 -6.68 -4.49 -28.04
C GLU A 45 -6.66 -3.55 -26.80
N PRO A 46 -7.65 -3.64 -25.89
CA PRO A 46 -7.49 -2.99 -24.60
C PRO A 46 -6.18 -3.52 -23.99
N GLU A 47 -5.34 -2.63 -23.44
CA GLU A 47 -4.24 -3.08 -22.59
C GLU A 47 -4.83 -4.14 -21.64
N PRO A 48 -4.27 -5.36 -21.58
CA PRO A 48 -4.87 -6.41 -20.77
C PRO A 48 -5.02 -5.86 -19.37
N VAL A 49 -6.27 -5.65 -18.96
CA VAL A 49 -6.57 -5.16 -17.62
C VAL A 49 -6.31 -6.36 -16.75
N GLY A 50 -5.11 -6.39 -16.17
CA GLY A 50 -4.74 -7.44 -15.23
C GLY A 50 -5.85 -7.59 -14.19
N ILE A 51 -6.06 -8.81 -13.73
CA ILE A 51 -7.06 -9.15 -12.72
C ILE A 51 -6.92 -8.16 -11.56
N PRO A 52 -8.01 -7.48 -11.14
CA PRO A 52 -7.93 -6.46 -10.13
C PRO A 52 -7.42 -7.06 -8.82
N THR A 53 -6.50 -6.36 -8.15
CA THR A 53 -5.90 -6.82 -6.90
C THR A 53 -6.23 -5.90 -5.73
N THR A 54 -6.02 -6.41 -4.52
CA THR A 54 -6.07 -5.65 -3.28
C THR A 54 -4.80 -5.96 -2.48
N THR A 55 -4.02 -4.91 -2.20
CA THR A 55 -2.88 -4.95 -1.28
C THR A 55 -3.29 -4.30 0.04
N THR A 56 -3.17 -5.00 1.16
CA THR A 56 -3.41 -4.44 2.50
C THR A 56 -2.10 -4.12 3.20
N ILE A 57 -2.09 -3.19 4.15
CA ILE A 57 -0.93 -2.88 4.97
C ILE A 57 -1.38 -2.65 6.42
N SER A 58 -0.59 -3.14 7.36
CA SER A 58 -0.79 -3.01 8.79
C SER A 58 0.56 -2.89 9.49
N ALA A 59 0.60 -2.06 10.52
CA ALA A 59 1.75 -1.85 11.39
C ALA A 59 1.22 -1.48 12.80
N PRO A 60 2.05 -1.56 13.85
CA PRO A 60 1.67 -1.06 15.16
C PRO A 60 1.31 0.43 15.11
N GLU A 61 0.27 0.82 15.85
CA GLU A 61 -0.16 2.23 15.94
C GLU A 61 0.92 3.12 16.57
N THR A 62 1.67 2.56 17.53
CA THR A 62 2.74 3.27 18.24
C THR A 62 4.00 2.42 18.33
N VAL A 63 5.16 3.02 18.08
CA VAL A 63 6.48 2.38 18.21
C VAL A 63 7.48 3.30 18.90
N GLY A 64 8.47 2.72 19.59
CA GLY A 64 9.57 3.48 20.17
C GLY A 64 10.53 4.04 19.10
N PRO A 65 11.20 5.18 19.34
CA PRO A 65 12.21 5.69 18.41
C PRO A 65 13.35 4.70 18.21
N GLY A 66 13.61 4.32 16.96
CA GLY A 66 14.64 3.35 16.58
C GLY A 66 14.29 1.89 16.86
N GLU A 67 13.13 1.62 17.46
CA GLU A 67 12.64 0.26 17.67
C GLU A 67 12.35 -0.42 16.32
N THR A 68 12.66 -1.71 16.23
CA THR A 68 12.31 -2.50 15.04
C THR A 68 10.89 -3.01 15.18
N PHE A 69 10.07 -2.78 14.17
CA PHE A 69 8.71 -3.29 14.08
C PHE A 69 8.48 -3.92 12.70
N ASN A 70 7.45 -4.76 12.62
CA ASN A 70 7.07 -5.41 11.37
C ASN A 70 5.90 -4.69 10.72
N ILE A 71 6.05 -4.40 9.43
CA ILE A 71 4.95 -4.01 8.55
C ILE A 71 4.49 -5.28 7.85
N ILE A 72 3.21 -5.59 7.98
CA ILE A 72 2.61 -6.81 7.46
C ILE A 72 1.49 -6.43 6.51
N GLY A 73 1.31 -7.20 5.45
CA GLY A 73 0.20 -7.01 4.54
C GLY A 73 -0.08 -8.26 3.73
N GLN A 74 -1.10 -8.18 2.88
CA GLN A 74 -1.49 -9.28 2.02
C GLN A 74 -1.89 -8.78 0.63
N LEU A 75 -1.44 -9.48 -0.40
CA LEU A 75 -1.88 -9.31 -1.78
C LEU A 75 -2.89 -10.40 -2.15
N THR A 76 -4.08 -9.97 -2.56
CA THR A 76 -5.15 -10.87 -3.00
C THR A 76 -5.75 -10.38 -4.30
N ARG A 77 -6.37 -11.29 -5.04
CA ARG A 77 -7.28 -10.92 -6.12
C ARG A 77 -8.51 -10.26 -5.51
N LYS A 78 -8.90 -9.09 -6.04
CA LYS A 78 -10.06 -8.33 -5.58
C LYS A 78 -11.38 -9.02 -5.91
N ASP A 79 -11.41 -9.80 -7.00
CA ASP A 79 -12.62 -10.48 -7.47
C ASP A 79 -12.99 -11.74 -6.67
N THR A 80 -11.98 -12.43 -6.13
CA THR A 80 -12.14 -13.76 -5.53
C THR A 80 -11.57 -13.87 -4.12
N GLY A 81 -10.75 -12.92 -3.69
CA GLY A 81 -10.02 -12.97 -2.42
C GLY A 81 -8.85 -13.97 -2.41
N VAL A 82 -8.56 -14.64 -3.54
CA VAL A 82 -7.47 -15.62 -3.62
C VAL A 82 -6.12 -14.92 -3.46
N ALA A 83 -5.26 -15.50 -2.63
CA ALA A 83 -3.90 -15.05 -2.40
C ALA A 83 -3.05 -15.08 -3.67
N ILE A 84 -2.20 -14.07 -3.84
CA ILE A 84 -1.28 -13.98 -4.99
C ILE A 84 0.17 -14.10 -4.48
N PRO A 85 0.83 -15.26 -4.67
CA PRO A 85 2.18 -15.50 -4.17
C PRO A 85 3.28 -14.98 -5.09
N ASN A 86 4.50 -14.88 -4.56
CA ASN A 86 5.73 -14.52 -5.27
C ASN A 86 5.69 -13.18 -6.02
N MET A 87 4.92 -12.21 -5.51
CA MET A 87 4.83 -10.87 -6.09
C MET A 87 5.61 -9.85 -5.25
N SER A 88 6.33 -8.96 -5.92
CA SER A 88 7.10 -7.90 -5.26
C SER A 88 6.19 -6.76 -4.80
N ILE A 89 6.25 -6.44 -3.50
CA ILE A 89 5.56 -5.32 -2.88
C ILE A 89 6.60 -4.28 -2.46
N ASN A 90 6.45 -3.04 -2.95
CA ASN A 90 7.28 -1.92 -2.55
C ASN A 90 6.69 -1.26 -1.32
N VAL A 91 7.51 -1.03 -0.30
CA VAL A 91 7.08 -0.40 0.96
C VAL A 91 7.88 0.87 1.20
N SER A 92 7.20 1.92 1.65
CA SER A 92 7.79 3.24 1.95
C SER A 92 7.12 3.89 3.14
N TYR A 93 7.78 4.89 3.75
CA TYR A 93 7.19 5.78 4.74
C TYR A 93 7.41 7.24 4.32
N ASN A 94 6.37 8.07 4.32
CA ASN A 94 6.42 9.46 3.86
C ASN A 94 7.15 9.64 2.49
N GLY A 95 6.99 8.68 1.58
CA GLY A 95 7.65 8.65 0.27
C GLY A 95 9.11 8.16 0.27
N LYS A 96 9.73 7.92 1.43
CA LYS A 96 11.07 7.32 1.52
C LYS A 96 10.97 5.78 1.42
N PRO A 97 11.68 5.13 0.49
CA PRO A 97 11.61 3.69 0.33
C PRO A 97 12.23 2.96 1.54
N LEU A 98 11.50 1.96 2.04
CA LEU A 98 12.02 0.95 2.99
C LEU A 98 12.65 -0.23 2.24
N GLY A 99 12.08 -0.57 1.08
CA GLY A 99 12.55 -1.67 0.24
C GLY A 99 11.38 -2.38 -0.44
N SER A 100 11.65 -3.57 -0.95
CA SER A 100 10.64 -4.46 -1.49
C SER A 100 10.74 -5.86 -0.90
N VAL A 101 9.63 -6.58 -0.87
CA VAL A 101 9.53 -7.94 -0.34
C VAL A 101 8.56 -8.76 -1.20
N LEU A 102 8.81 -10.06 -1.34
CA LEU A 102 7.93 -10.98 -2.06
C LEU A 102 6.81 -11.47 -1.15
N THR A 103 5.62 -11.63 -1.72
CA THR A 103 4.51 -12.32 -1.05
C THR A 103 4.77 -13.83 -0.96
N ASP A 104 4.38 -14.43 0.16
CA ASP A 104 4.45 -15.87 0.38
C ASP A 104 3.30 -16.63 -0.29
N MET A 105 3.20 -17.94 -0.05
CA MET A 105 2.14 -18.80 -0.60
C MET A 105 0.73 -18.43 -0.14
N GLN A 106 0.58 -17.65 0.93
CA GLN A 106 -0.69 -17.09 1.41
C GLN A 106 -0.87 -15.64 0.94
N GLY A 107 -0.01 -15.13 0.07
CA GLY A 107 -0.05 -13.75 -0.41
C GLY A 107 0.42 -12.75 0.63
N VAL A 108 0.93 -13.20 1.78
CA VAL A 108 1.35 -12.35 2.89
C VAL A 108 2.77 -11.87 2.65
N TYR A 109 3.04 -10.62 3.00
CA TYR A 109 4.39 -10.07 3.02
C TYR A 109 4.68 -9.43 4.37
N THR A 110 5.94 -9.51 4.80
CA THR A 110 6.42 -8.92 6.05
C THR A 110 7.74 -8.22 5.81
N ILE A 111 7.84 -6.94 6.16
CA ILE A 111 9.08 -6.17 6.08
C ILE A 111 9.38 -5.52 7.44
N PRO A 112 10.58 -5.74 8.00
CA PRO A 112 11.00 -5.04 9.21
C PRO A 112 11.34 -3.58 8.88
N ALA A 113 10.96 -2.66 9.77
CA ALA A 113 11.23 -1.24 9.68
C ALA A 113 11.71 -0.69 11.03
N SER A 114 12.47 0.40 10.99
CA SER A 114 12.91 1.16 12.17
C SER A 114 12.99 2.63 11.80
N ILE A 115 12.37 3.48 12.63
CA ILE A 115 12.31 4.93 12.41
C ILE A 115 12.86 5.62 13.67
N PRO A 116 14.02 6.31 13.58
CA PRO A 116 14.72 6.84 14.75
C PRO A 116 14.13 8.14 15.29
N THR A 117 13.37 8.86 14.47
CA THR A 117 12.85 10.19 14.81
C THR A 117 11.40 10.08 15.27
N PRO A 118 11.01 10.69 16.40
CA PRO A 118 9.61 10.79 16.79
C PRO A 118 8.78 11.58 15.77
N GLY A 119 7.54 11.15 15.55
CA GLY A 119 6.60 11.78 14.63
C GLY A 119 5.54 10.83 14.12
N THR A 120 4.60 11.36 13.34
CA THR A 120 3.61 10.56 12.61
C THR A 120 4.13 10.25 11.22
N TYR A 121 4.02 8.98 10.82
CA TYR A 121 4.51 8.47 9.55
C TYR A 121 3.39 7.74 8.82
N THR A 122 3.19 8.08 7.55
CA THR A 122 2.30 7.35 6.67
C THR A 122 3.11 6.29 5.93
N LEU A 123 2.82 5.03 6.25
CA LEU A 123 3.34 3.86 5.57
C LEU A 123 2.52 3.62 4.30
N ARG A 124 3.19 3.22 3.23
CA ARG A 124 2.56 2.87 1.96
C ARG A 124 3.12 1.56 1.43
N ALA A 125 2.23 0.68 1.02
CA ALA A 125 2.55 -0.50 0.25
C ALA A 125 2.01 -0.35 -1.17
N GLU A 126 2.81 -0.78 -2.14
CA GLU A 126 2.49 -0.66 -3.55
C GLU A 126 2.90 -1.92 -4.31
N PHE A 127 1.91 -2.55 -4.92
CA PHE A 127 2.08 -3.56 -5.95
C PHE A 127 1.97 -2.88 -7.31
N LEU A 128 3.04 -2.93 -8.11
CA LEU A 128 3.11 -2.25 -9.41
C LEU A 128 2.28 -2.92 -10.51
N GLY A 129 1.72 -4.10 -10.24
CA GLY A 129 1.02 -4.89 -11.24
C GLY A 129 1.97 -5.72 -12.13
N THR A 130 1.36 -6.61 -12.88
CA THR A 130 1.98 -7.42 -13.93
C THR A 130 1.03 -7.45 -15.14
N ALA A 131 1.38 -8.17 -16.21
CA ALA A 131 0.46 -8.42 -17.32
C ALA A 131 -0.81 -9.18 -16.87
N GLU A 132 -0.72 -10.00 -15.81
CA GLU A 132 -1.83 -10.81 -15.31
C GLU A 132 -2.63 -10.11 -14.21
N TYR A 133 -2.00 -9.26 -13.39
CA TYR A 133 -2.59 -8.66 -12.20
C TYR A 133 -2.48 -7.13 -12.22
N ALA A 134 -3.58 -6.42 -12.02
CA ALA A 134 -3.53 -4.97 -11.95
C ALA A 134 -2.80 -4.48 -10.69
N ALA A 135 -2.18 -3.31 -10.80
CA ALA A 135 -1.53 -2.63 -9.69
C ALA A 135 -2.52 -2.30 -8.56
N SER A 136 -2.04 -2.31 -7.32
CA SER A 136 -2.81 -1.86 -6.16
C SER A 136 -1.91 -1.23 -5.09
N LYS A 137 -2.50 -0.40 -4.24
CA LYS A 137 -1.79 0.33 -3.18
C LYS A 137 -2.64 0.46 -1.93
N SER A 138 -1.98 0.56 -0.80
CA SER A 138 -2.61 0.85 0.49
C SER A 138 -1.70 1.67 1.39
N GLN A 139 -2.30 2.26 2.41
CA GLN A 139 -1.60 3.08 3.39
C GLN A 139 -2.11 2.79 4.79
N ALA A 140 -1.22 2.99 5.77
CA ALA A 140 -1.53 2.95 7.20
C ALA A 140 -0.64 3.98 7.90
N ASP A 141 -1.11 4.54 9.00
CA ASP A 141 -0.34 5.49 9.79
C ASP A 141 0.27 4.80 11.01
N THR A 142 1.47 5.22 11.40
CA THR A 142 2.14 4.81 12.63
C THR A 142 2.74 6.03 13.32
N MET A 143 2.72 6.03 14.65
CA MET A 143 3.30 7.09 15.46
C MET A 143 4.56 6.60 16.17
N VAL A 144 5.68 7.24 15.88
CA VAL A 144 6.92 7.03 16.63
C VAL A 144 6.92 7.99 17.80
N THR A 145 6.89 7.47 19.03
CA THR A 145 6.86 8.30 20.24
C THR A 145 7.63 7.64 21.36
N THR A 146 8.26 8.43 22.23
CA THR A 146 8.81 7.88 23.48
C THR A 146 7.65 7.47 24.38
N PRO A 147 7.62 6.23 24.88
CA PRO A 147 6.57 5.81 25.80
C PRO A 147 6.58 6.76 27.01
N LEU A 148 5.41 7.29 27.37
CA LEU A 148 5.26 7.99 28.64
C LEU A 148 5.49 6.95 29.74
N MET A 149 6.65 6.97 30.40
CA MET A 149 6.89 6.09 31.54
C MET A 149 5.82 6.39 32.61
N THR A 150 4.85 5.49 32.76
CA THR A 150 3.95 5.52 33.91
C THR A 150 4.76 5.01 35.10
N ALA A 151 5.48 5.92 35.75
CA ALA A 151 6.22 5.60 36.97
C ALA A 151 5.23 5.41 38.13
N ILE A 152 4.81 4.17 38.40
CA ILE A 152 4.24 3.83 39.70
C ILE A 152 5.42 3.82 40.70
N LYS A 153 5.65 4.95 41.38
CA LYS A 153 6.53 5.01 42.54
C LYS A 153 5.86 4.24 43.69
N ILE A 154 6.27 3.00 43.94
CA ILE A 154 5.98 2.35 45.22
C ILE A 154 6.98 2.92 46.24
N THR A 155 6.68 4.12 46.75
CA THR A 155 7.36 4.65 47.94
C THR A 155 6.66 4.05 49.16
N GLY A 156 7.16 2.92 49.65
CA GLY A 156 6.65 2.28 50.87
C GLY A 156 7.81 1.76 51.70
N SER A 157 8.13 2.48 52.76
CA SER A 157 9.28 2.33 53.67
C SER A 157 9.39 0.95 54.33
N ILE A 158 10.63 0.52 54.57
CA ILE A 158 10.98 -0.52 55.55
C ILE A 158 10.43 -0.14 56.93
N ALA A 159 9.54 -0.98 57.48
CA ALA A 159 9.20 -0.98 58.90
C ALA A 159 9.65 -2.30 59.53
N THR A 160 10.92 -2.35 59.93
CA THR A 160 11.41 -3.30 60.95
C THR A 160 10.87 -2.85 62.31
N GLY A 161 10.08 -3.69 62.99
CA GLY A 161 9.66 -3.39 64.37
C GLY A 161 8.55 -4.28 64.94
N LEU A 162 8.98 -5.37 65.60
CA LEU A 162 8.40 -6.08 66.76
C LEU A 162 6.99 -5.71 67.28
N ALA A 163 6.13 -6.73 67.40
CA ALA A 163 5.51 -7.24 68.66
C ALA A 163 4.16 -7.91 68.36
N LEU A 164 4.06 -9.24 68.55
CA LEU A 164 2.75 -9.91 68.65
C LEU A 164 2.58 -10.42 70.08
N THR A 165 1.83 -9.63 70.85
CA THR A 165 1.40 -9.91 72.21
C THR A 165 0.48 -11.14 72.21
N MET A 166 0.80 -12.14 73.03
CA MET A 166 -0.14 -13.20 73.41
C MET A 166 -1.34 -12.60 74.14
N TYR A 167 -2.58 -13.00 73.80
CA TYR A 167 -3.59 -13.56 74.72
C TYR A 167 -4.92 -13.82 73.99
N GLY A 168 -5.55 -14.97 74.26
CA GLY A 168 -6.88 -15.27 73.72
C GLY A 168 -7.45 -16.62 74.14
N LEU A 169 -7.41 -16.90 75.45
CA LEU A 169 -8.09 -18.03 76.10
C LEU A 169 -9.63 -17.88 76.01
N ARG A 170 -10.36 -19.01 75.86
CA ARG A 170 -11.72 -19.34 76.40
C ARG A 170 -12.22 -20.58 75.63
N LYS A 171 -12.83 -21.61 76.22
CA LYS A 171 -13.22 -21.94 77.58
C LYS A 171 -13.27 -23.46 77.69
#